data_AF-A0A962USK6-F1
#
_entry.id   AF-A0A962USK6-F1
#
_cell.length_a   1.000
_cell.length_b   1.000
_cell.length_c   1.000
_cell.angle_alpha   90.00
_cell.angle_beta   90.00
_cell.angle_gamma   90.00
#
_symmetry.space_group_name_H-M   'P 1'
#
loop_
_entity.id
_entity.type
_entity.pdbx_description
1 polymer ?
#
loop_
_entity_poly.entity_id
_entity_poly.type
_entity_poly.pdbx_seq_one_letter_code
_entity_poly.pdbx_strand_id
1 'polypeptide(L)'
;MKFFATLKFQIAFAITLLTLLFASATLYSLHVIDLQHSDDVLVRLAGRLQFNQQHLTVQAMRYQENAPRDYPSYYRDLRLYFVDLQKTRDELAQLINAFSDNRFAAVLDEGPMAMPPRLAPPSQTVARELAAEWRRFVNKLDERIGPDPAEPRLEWAAEWITEHNSILQQASERLFATLRNDVKRRAERANGVHRLLLGLALLVAVLTMLWFYRRVLRPLSGAVQGFRQVANGDFSHRVAIQHNNEIGSLVLSFNQLSDRLDALRRLLTGLEQGADLESTLQTLARSLPSLIPVDWIGVLVRGPEGRFHLEKALSDGKPHAIGKLSFDPEKTLLEECINNREP
;
A
#
# COMPACT_ATOMS: atom_id res chain seq x y z
N MET A 1 19.73 -20.89 5.20
CA MET A 1 19.43 -19.53 5.74
C MET A 1 20.07 -18.36 4.96
N LYS A 2 20.43 -18.47 3.66
CA LYS A 2 21.01 -17.33 2.88
C LYS A 2 19.99 -16.48 2.08
N PHE A 3 18.71 -16.88 2.02
CA PHE A 3 17.71 -16.19 1.20
C PHE A 3 17.39 -14.76 1.68
N PHE A 4 17.36 -14.51 3.00
CA PHE A 4 17.08 -13.20 3.59
C PHE A 4 18.18 -12.14 3.37
N ALA A 5 19.38 -12.57 2.97
CA ALA A 5 20.51 -11.68 2.69
C ALA A 5 20.50 -11.12 1.26
N THR A 6 19.65 -11.66 0.38
CA THR A 6 19.56 -11.21 -1.01
C THR A 6 18.89 -9.84 -1.10
N LEU A 7 19.46 -8.94 -1.89
CA LEU A 7 18.94 -7.60 -2.12
C LEU A 7 17.57 -7.65 -2.78
N LYS A 8 17.37 -8.59 -3.70
CA LYS A 8 16.08 -8.81 -4.37
C LYS A 8 14.97 -9.14 -3.37
N PHE A 9 15.24 -10.03 -2.41
CA PHE A 9 14.26 -10.36 -1.37
C PHE A 9 13.94 -9.16 -0.49
N GLN A 10 14.96 -8.39 -0.07
CA GLN A 10 14.76 -7.21 0.78
C GLN A 10 13.92 -6.13 0.08
N ILE A 11 14.19 -5.87 -1.20
CA ILE A 11 13.40 -4.93 -2.01
C ILE A 11 11.96 -5.44 -2.17
N ALA A 12 11.79 -6.71 -2.56
CA ALA A 12 10.46 -7.31 -2.74
C ALA A 12 9.64 -7.29 -1.45
N PHE A 13 10.27 -7.61 -0.31
CA PHE A 13 9.66 -7.55 1.01
C PHE A 13 9.23 -6.13 1.37
N ALA A 14 10.08 -5.12 1.16
CA ALA A 14 9.75 -3.74 1.44
C ALA A 14 8.59 -3.22 0.57
N ILE A 15 8.59 -3.55 -0.73
CA ILE A 15 7.49 -3.20 -1.64
C ILE A 15 6.20 -3.88 -1.20
N THR A 16 6.24 -5.17 -0.87
CA THR A 16 5.07 -5.95 -0.45
C THR A 16 4.50 -5.42 0.87
N LEU A 17 5.36 -5.06 1.83
CA LEU A 17 4.94 -4.46 3.08
C LEU A 17 4.20 -3.14 2.83
N LEU A 18 4.74 -2.30 1.94
CA LEU A 18 4.17 -1.00 1.61
C LEU A 18 2.85 -1.15 0.83
N THR A 19 2.77 -2.06 -0.14
CA THR A 19 1.53 -2.33 -0.87
C THR A 19 0.43 -2.90 0.03
N LEU A 20 0.77 -3.80 0.96
CA LEU A 20 -0.19 -4.37 1.91
C LEU A 20 -0.72 -3.28 2.86
N LEU A 21 0.15 -2.37 3.30
CA LEU A 21 -0.25 -1.23 4.12
C LEU A 21 -1.19 -0.28 3.36
N PHE A 22 -0.88 0.06 2.10
CA PHE A 22 -1.77 0.87 1.26
C PHE A 22 -3.10 0.16 0.99
N ALA A 23 -3.09 -1.13 0.65
CA ALA A 23 -4.29 -1.91 0.43
C ALA A 23 -5.18 -1.94 1.68
N SER A 24 -4.60 -2.13 2.87
CA SER A 24 -5.31 -2.07 4.15
C SER A 24 -5.92 -0.69 4.41
N ALA A 25 -5.20 0.39 4.11
CA ALA A 25 -5.69 1.75 4.28
C ALA A 25 -6.85 2.05 3.32
N THR A 26 -6.76 1.62 2.05
CA THR A 26 -7.83 1.75 1.06
C THR A 26 -9.07 0.95 1.46
N LEU A 27 -8.89 -0.30 1.88
CA LEU A 27 -10.01 -1.14 2.32
C LEU A 27 -10.72 -0.54 3.54
N TYR A 28 -9.95 -0.01 4.50
CA TYR A 28 -10.50 0.72 5.64
C TYR A 28 -11.26 1.97 5.19
N SER A 29 -10.74 2.72 4.21
CA SER A 29 -11.43 3.90 3.67
C SER A 29 -12.77 3.55 3.03
N LEU A 30 -12.84 2.47 2.25
CA LEU A 30 -14.10 1.99 1.64
C LEU A 30 -15.11 1.61 2.72
N HIS A 31 -14.67 0.89 3.75
CA HIS A 31 -15.52 0.54 4.89
C HIS A 31 -16.08 1.77 5.62
N VAL A 32 -15.28 2.83 5.79
CA VAL A 32 -15.73 4.09 6.40
C VAL A 32 -16.75 4.83 5.53
N ILE A 33 -16.60 4.79 4.20
CA ILE A 33 -17.55 5.41 3.27
C ILE A 33 -18.92 4.74 3.37
N ASP A 34 -18.98 3.40 3.41
CA ASP A 34 -20.24 2.66 3.58
C ASP A 34 -20.93 3.02 4.91
N LEU A 35 -20.15 3.17 5.98
CA LEU A 35 -20.66 3.61 7.28
C LEU A 35 -21.20 5.04 7.24
N GLN A 36 -20.51 5.96 6.57
CA GLN A 36 -20.96 7.35 6.41
C GLN A 36 -22.29 7.44 5.67
N HIS A 37 -22.47 6.64 4.61
CA HIS A 37 -23.74 6.61 3.88
C HIS A 37 -24.91 6.17 4.79
N SER A 38 -24.69 5.14 5.61
CA SER A 38 -25.64 4.70 6.64
C SER A 38 -25.96 5.80 7.66
N ASP A 39 -24.94 6.53 8.13
CA ASP A 39 -25.11 7.61 9.10
C ASP A 39 -25.88 8.81 8.50
N ASP A 40 -25.63 9.16 7.23
CA ASP A 40 -26.35 10.21 6.50
C ASP A 40 -27.85 9.89 6.34
N VAL A 41 -28.17 8.62 6.07
CA VAL A 41 -29.57 8.15 6.02
C VAL A 41 -30.26 8.35 7.36
N LEU A 42 -29.60 8.01 8.48
CA LEU A 42 -30.17 8.23 9.82
C LEU A 42 -30.45 9.71 10.10
N VAL A 43 -29.50 10.58 9.75
CA VAL A 43 -29.66 12.04 9.95
C VAL A 43 -30.80 12.58 9.08
N ARG A 44 -30.92 12.12 7.84
CA ARG A 44 -32.00 12.49 6.92
C ARG A 44 -33.38 12.05 7.45
N LEU A 45 -33.50 10.81 7.90
CA LEU A 45 -34.72 10.28 8.50
C LEU A 45 -35.12 11.05 9.77
N ALA A 46 -34.14 11.41 10.61
CA ALA A 46 -34.39 12.21 11.79
C ALA A 46 -34.84 13.64 11.42
N GLY A 47 -34.28 14.22 10.35
CA GLY A 47 -34.74 15.48 9.78
C GLY A 47 -36.18 15.42 9.27
N ARG A 48 -36.56 14.33 8.57
CA ARG A 48 -37.95 14.11 8.13
C ARG A 48 -38.92 13.99 9.29
N LEU A 49 -38.53 13.29 10.37
CA LEU A 49 -39.31 13.20 11.60
C LEU A 49 -39.55 14.60 12.21
N GLN A 50 -38.49 15.41 12.35
CA GLN A 50 -38.59 16.76 12.88
C GLN A 50 -39.47 17.66 12.01
N PHE A 51 -39.33 17.55 10.68
CA PHE A 51 -40.17 18.27 9.72
C PHE A 51 -41.65 17.90 9.87
N ASN A 52 -41.99 16.61 9.86
CA ASN A 52 -43.37 16.15 9.99
C ASN A 52 -43.98 16.58 11.34
N GLN A 53 -43.16 16.62 12.39
CA GLN A 53 -43.60 17.10 13.69
C GLN A 53 -43.88 18.61 13.70
N GLN A 54 -43.02 19.43 13.08
CA GLN A 54 -43.26 20.85 12.93
C GLN A 54 -44.50 21.12 12.05
N HIS A 55 -44.66 20.34 10.99
CA HIS A 55 -45.82 20.40 10.11
C HIS A 55 -47.13 20.16 10.89
N LEU A 56 -47.17 19.08 11.69
CA LEU A 56 -48.30 18.75 12.55
C LEU A 56 -48.69 19.92 13.47
N THR A 57 -47.71 20.53 14.14
CA THR A 57 -47.95 21.66 15.05
C THR A 57 -48.44 22.91 14.31
N VAL A 58 -47.79 23.29 13.20
CA VAL A 58 -48.16 24.50 12.45
C VAL A 58 -49.55 24.36 11.84
N GLN A 59 -49.91 23.18 11.34
CA GLN A 59 -51.24 22.92 10.81
C GLN A 59 -52.32 22.98 11.89
N ALA A 60 -52.05 22.40 13.07
CA ALA A 60 -52.96 22.49 14.21
C ALA A 60 -53.18 23.95 14.64
N MET A 61 -52.12 24.75 14.74
CA MET A 61 -52.24 26.19 15.06
C MET A 61 -53.11 26.93 14.03
N ARG A 62 -52.84 26.72 12.73
CA ARG A 62 -53.63 27.35 11.66
C ARG A 62 -55.10 26.94 11.67
N TYR A 63 -55.38 25.67 11.96
CA TYR A 63 -56.75 25.17 12.06
C TYR A 63 -57.47 25.77 13.27
N GLN A 64 -56.80 25.84 14.42
CA GLN A 64 -57.35 26.43 15.64
C GLN A 64 -57.71 27.92 15.45
N GLU A 65 -56.87 28.68 14.73
CA GLU A 65 -57.12 30.10 14.42
C GLU A 65 -58.29 30.31 13.45
N ASN A 66 -58.53 29.37 12.53
CA ASN A 66 -59.47 29.52 11.41
C ASN A 66 -60.58 28.46 11.40
N ALA A 67 -60.94 27.93 12.58
CA ALA A 67 -61.88 26.84 12.68
C ALA A 67 -63.25 27.20 12.04
N PRO A 68 -63.80 26.32 11.19
CA PRO A 68 -65.06 26.59 10.49
C PRO A 68 -66.22 26.70 11.49
N ARG A 69 -67.15 27.61 11.21
CA ARG A 69 -68.37 27.79 12.01
C ARG A 69 -69.64 27.30 11.28
N ASP A 70 -69.46 26.76 10.09
CA ASP A 70 -70.50 26.24 9.20
C ASP A 70 -70.20 24.82 8.71
N TYR A 71 -71.25 24.04 8.46
CA TYR A 71 -71.13 22.65 7.99
C TYR A 71 -70.37 22.49 6.67
N PRO A 72 -70.62 23.29 5.61
CA PRO A 72 -69.89 23.15 4.34
C PRO A 72 -68.37 23.26 4.48
N SER A 73 -67.88 24.26 5.23
CA SER A 73 -66.45 24.43 5.49
C SER A 73 -65.88 23.29 6.34
N TYR A 74 -66.62 22.80 7.33
CA TYR A 74 -66.23 21.63 8.11
C TYR A 74 -66.04 20.37 7.25
N TYR A 75 -66.99 20.05 6.35
CA TYR A 75 -66.88 18.91 5.44
C TYR A 75 -65.79 19.07 4.38
N ARG A 76 -65.38 20.30 4.06
CA ARG A 76 -64.18 20.56 3.25
C ARG A 76 -62.93 20.20 4.05
N ASP A 77 -62.83 20.68 5.29
CA ASP A 77 -61.66 20.47 6.14
C ASP A 77 -61.51 18.99 6.54
N LEU A 78 -62.61 18.25 6.65
CA LEU A 78 -62.60 16.79 6.80
C LEU A 78 -61.87 16.07 5.64
N ARG A 79 -61.98 16.60 4.41
CA ARG A 79 -61.34 16.02 3.21
C ARG A 79 -59.91 16.52 2.95
N LEU A 80 -59.52 17.62 3.60
CA LEU A 80 -58.21 18.25 3.41
C LEU A 80 -57.38 18.13 4.68
N TYR A 81 -57.74 18.87 5.74
CA TYR A 81 -57.00 18.92 6.98
C TYR A 81 -56.98 17.57 7.71
N PHE A 82 -58.13 16.91 7.88
CA PHE A 82 -58.17 15.66 8.65
C PHE A 82 -57.44 14.51 7.95
N VAL A 83 -57.57 14.41 6.62
CA VAL A 83 -56.83 13.43 5.81
C VAL A 83 -55.32 13.67 5.91
N ASP A 84 -54.89 14.92 5.83
CA ASP A 84 -53.46 15.26 5.91
C ASP A 84 -52.88 15.10 7.33
N LEU A 85 -53.69 15.37 8.36
CA LEU A 85 -53.39 15.06 9.76
C LEU A 85 -53.17 13.56 9.96
N GLN A 86 -54.07 12.73 9.44
CA GLN A 86 -53.94 11.27 9.50
C GLN A 86 -52.67 10.80 8.78
N LYS A 87 -52.44 11.29 7.56
CA LYS A 87 -51.22 10.97 6.80
C LYS A 87 -49.94 11.35 7.55
N THR A 88 -49.87 12.57 8.06
CA THR A 88 -48.70 13.06 8.82
C THR A 88 -48.46 12.22 10.07
N ARG A 89 -49.54 11.86 10.78
CA ARG A 89 -49.49 10.98 11.96
C ARG A 89 -48.98 9.59 11.63
N ASP A 90 -49.46 8.99 10.55
CA ASP A 90 -49.05 7.66 10.11
C ASP A 90 -47.58 7.63 9.69
N GLU A 91 -47.13 8.66 8.96
CA GLU A 91 -45.71 8.82 8.61
C GLU A 91 -44.82 9.00 9.85
N LEU A 92 -45.23 9.82 10.81
CA LEU A 92 -44.52 9.96 12.09
C LEU A 92 -44.46 8.64 12.85
N ALA A 93 -45.56 7.89 12.91
CA ALA A 93 -45.61 6.59 13.57
C ALA A 93 -44.64 5.59 12.92
N GLN A 94 -44.61 5.53 11.58
CA GLN A 94 -43.67 4.66 10.85
C GLN A 94 -42.21 5.02 11.15
N LEU A 95 -41.86 6.31 11.10
CA LEU A 95 -40.51 6.79 11.41
C LEU A 95 -40.13 6.48 12.86
N ILE A 96 -40.97 6.85 13.82
CA ILE A 96 -40.71 6.66 15.26
C ILE A 96 -40.56 5.17 15.59
N ASN A 97 -41.39 4.30 15.00
CA ASN A 97 -41.26 2.86 15.17
C ASN A 97 -39.97 2.33 14.55
N ALA A 98 -39.59 2.79 13.35
CA ALA A 98 -38.32 2.43 12.73
C ALA A 98 -37.10 2.80 13.60
N PHE A 99 -37.12 3.98 14.21
CA PHE A 99 -36.09 4.42 15.15
C PHE A 99 -36.09 3.59 16.45
N SER A 100 -37.26 3.33 17.03
CA SER A 100 -37.38 2.53 18.26
C SER A 100 -36.89 1.08 18.07
N ASP A 101 -37.31 0.46 16.98
CA ASP A 101 -37.02 -0.95 16.65
C ASP A 101 -35.63 -1.11 16.03
N ASN A 102 -34.97 -0.01 15.68
CA ASN A 102 -33.69 0.05 14.98
C ASN A 102 -33.73 -0.73 13.65
N ARG A 103 -34.83 -0.59 12.91
CA ARG A 103 -35.12 -1.26 11.64
C ARG A 103 -35.70 -0.26 10.65
N PHE A 104 -34.92 0.08 9.63
CA PHE A 104 -35.29 1.15 8.71
C PHE A 104 -35.75 0.68 7.34
N ALA A 105 -35.70 -0.63 7.04
CA ALA A 105 -35.99 -1.17 5.71
C ALA A 105 -37.33 -0.69 5.11
N ALA A 106 -38.36 -0.48 5.93
CA ALA A 106 -39.68 -0.03 5.49
C ALA A 106 -39.79 1.48 5.22
N VAL A 107 -38.83 2.28 5.71
CA VAL A 107 -38.82 3.75 5.58
C VAL A 107 -37.70 4.26 4.66
N LEU A 108 -36.97 3.34 4.03
CA LEU A 108 -35.96 3.67 3.02
C LEU A 108 -36.64 3.82 1.66
N ASP A 109 -36.39 4.96 1.02
CA ASP A 109 -36.79 5.18 -0.38
C ASP A 109 -35.78 4.51 -1.36
N GLU A 110 -34.58 4.19 -0.86
CA GLU A 110 -33.49 3.61 -1.62
C GLU A 110 -33.44 2.08 -1.47
N GLY A 111 -32.93 1.38 -2.49
CA GLY A 111 -32.80 -0.07 -2.52
C GLY A 111 -31.88 -0.66 -1.43
N PRO A 112 -31.60 -1.98 -1.48
CA PRO A 112 -30.82 -2.64 -0.44
C PRO A 112 -29.43 -2.02 -0.29
N MET A 113 -29.11 -1.55 0.91
CA MET A 113 -27.79 -1.01 1.24
C MET A 113 -26.82 -2.10 1.68
N ALA A 114 -25.53 -1.94 1.34
CA ALA A 114 -24.45 -2.83 1.77
C ALA A 114 -24.31 -2.87 3.31
N MET A 115 -24.47 -1.71 3.97
CA MET A 115 -24.57 -1.61 5.41
C MET A 115 -25.91 -0.95 5.79
N PRO A 116 -26.83 -1.68 6.45
CA PRO A 116 -28.08 -1.09 6.87
C PRO A 116 -27.85 -0.09 8.02
N PRO A 117 -28.61 1.01 8.06
CA PRO A 117 -28.50 2.01 9.11
C PRO A 117 -28.84 1.41 10.47
N ARG A 118 -28.00 1.70 11.46
CA ARG A 118 -28.15 1.20 12.83
C ARG A 118 -27.78 2.25 13.86
N LEU A 119 -28.73 2.58 14.72
CA LEU A 119 -28.54 3.43 15.89
C LEU A 119 -27.56 2.79 16.87
N ALA A 120 -26.75 3.64 17.51
CA ALA A 120 -25.99 3.23 18.68
C ALA A 120 -26.93 3.02 19.89
N PRO A 121 -26.52 2.23 20.91
CA PRO A 121 -27.35 1.98 22.09
C PRO A 121 -27.89 3.25 22.79
N PRO A 122 -27.11 4.35 22.95
CA PRO A 122 -27.63 5.58 23.55
C PRO A 122 -28.77 6.20 22.73
N SER A 123 -28.57 6.37 21.42
CA SER A 123 -29.58 6.89 20.51
C SER A 123 -30.83 5.99 20.44
N GLN A 124 -30.67 4.67 20.54
CA GLN A 124 -31.79 3.73 20.57
C GLN A 124 -32.64 3.87 21.84
N THR A 125 -32.02 4.09 23.00
CA THR A 125 -32.77 4.33 24.24
C THR A 125 -33.66 5.56 24.11
N VAL A 126 -33.12 6.67 23.62
CA VAL A 126 -33.88 7.91 23.42
C VAL A 126 -34.98 7.74 22.37
N ALA A 127 -34.73 6.94 21.32
CA ALA A 127 -35.76 6.61 20.32
C ALA A 127 -36.95 5.83 20.93
N ARG A 128 -36.68 4.90 21.85
CA ARG A 128 -37.74 4.16 22.57
C ARG A 128 -38.54 5.06 23.51
N GLU A 129 -37.88 6.03 24.16
CA GLU A 129 -38.54 7.05 24.98
C GLU A 129 -39.47 7.91 24.10
N LEU A 130 -38.98 8.41 22.96
CA LEU A 130 -39.81 9.14 21.99
C LEU A 130 -41.02 8.30 21.54
N ALA A 131 -40.84 7.01 21.27
CA ALA A 131 -41.93 6.12 20.89
C ALA A 131 -42.94 5.88 22.02
N ALA A 132 -42.53 5.92 23.28
CA ALA A 132 -43.43 5.88 24.42
C ALA A 132 -44.22 7.20 24.56
N GLU A 133 -43.57 8.35 24.39
CA GLU A 133 -44.24 9.66 24.39
C GLU A 133 -45.23 9.79 23.25
N TRP A 134 -44.85 9.37 22.04
CA TRP A 134 -45.72 9.39 20.87
C TRP A 134 -46.99 8.55 21.08
N ARG A 135 -46.86 7.33 21.62
CA ARG A 135 -48.02 6.49 21.94
C ARG A 135 -48.96 7.14 22.94
N ARG A 136 -48.43 7.77 24.00
CA ARG A 136 -49.25 8.51 24.97
C ARG A 136 -49.96 9.70 24.34
N PHE A 137 -49.25 10.45 23.49
CA PHE A 137 -49.79 11.60 22.78
C PHE A 137 -50.91 11.22 21.82
N VAL A 138 -50.72 10.18 20.99
CA VAL A 138 -51.71 9.72 20.01
C VAL A 138 -52.93 9.12 20.69
N ASN A 139 -52.75 8.32 21.76
CA ASN A 139 -53.90 7.76 22.50
C ASN A 139 -54.83 8.87 23.01
N LYS A 140 -54.27 9.95 23.58
CA LYS A 140 -55.06 11.10 24.03
C LYS A 140 -55.63 11.94 22.90
N LEU A 141 -54.92 12.05 21.78
CA LEU A 141 -55.44 12.70 20.58
C LEU A 141 -56.66 11.95 20.03
N ASP A 142 -56.61 10.62 19.95
CA ASP A 142 -57.73 9.79 19.49
C ASP A 142 -58.94 9.89 20.43
N GLU A 143 -58.71 9.91 21.75
CA GLU A 143 -59.77 10.19 22.74
C GLU A 143 -60.45 11.55 22.50
N ARG A 144 -59.68 12.58 22.14
CA ARG A 144 -60.17 13.95 21.89
C ARG A 144 -60.92 14.09 20.57
N ILE A 145 -60.44 13.43 19.52
CA ILE A 145 -61.10 13.38 18.20
C ILE A 145 -62.47 12.71 18.31
N GLY A 146 -62.60 11.69 19.16
CA GLY A 146 -63.82 10.93 19.37
C GLY A 146 -63.92 9.69 18.47
N PRO A 147 -64.87 8.79 18.75
CA PRO A 147 -64.95 7.48 18.11
C PRO A 147 -65.58 7.51 16.71
N ASP A 148 -66.28 8.59 16.34
CA ASP A 148 -66.96 8.70 15.05
C ASP A 148 -66.01 9.23 13.97
N PRO A 149 -65.61 8.41 12.99
CA PRO A 149 -64.71 8.85 11.92
C PRO A 149 -65.38 9.80 10.91
N ALA A 150 -66.72 9.85 10.88
CA ALA A 150 -67.47 10.73 9.99
C ALA A 150 -67.64 12.15 10.58
N GLU A 151 -67.64 12.27 11.90
CA GLU A 151 -67.76 13.54 12.62
C GLU A 151 -66.66 13.75 13.70
N PRO A 152 -65.37 13.77 13.30
CA PRO A 152 -64.27 13.99 14.23
C PRO A 152 -64.25 15.42 14.80
N ARG A 153 -63.89 15.54 16.09
CA ARG A 153 -63.74 16.85 16.76
C ARG A 153 -62.39 17.49 16.43
N LEU A 154 -62.29 18.05 15.23
CA LEU A 154 -61.04 18.62 14.68
C LEU A 154 -60.50 19.79 15.50
N GLU A 155 -61.34 20.65 16.08
CA GLU A 155 -60.90 21.75 16.95
C GLU A 155 -60.19 21.23 18.21
N TRP A 156 -60.70 20.14 18.80
CA TRP A 156 -60.12 19.53 20.00
C TRP A 156 -58.83 18.79 19.68
N ALA A 157 -58.74 18.22 18.48
CA ALA A 157 -57.51 17.64 17.96
C ALA A 157 -56.42 18.71 17.82
N ALA A 158 -56.77 19.84 17.18
CA ALA A 158 -55.87 20.96 16.99
C ALA A 158 -55.40 21.55 18.34
N GLU A 159 -56.31 21.82 19.26
CA GLU A 159 -56.01 22.29 20.62
C GLU A 159 -55.07 21.34 21.37
N TRP A 160 -55.33 20.03 21.34
CA TRP A 160 -54.47 19.04 21.98
C TRP A 160 -53.05 19.06 21.42
N ILE A 161 -52.92 19.12 20.08
CA ILE A 161 -51.63 19.16 19.40
C ILE A 161 -50.87 20.44 19.78
N THR A 162 -51.52 21.60 19.76
CA THR A 162 -50.88 22.88 20.06
C THR A 162 -50.45 23.00 21.51
N GLU A 163 -51.20 22.44 22.46
CA GLU A 163 -50.83 22.48 23.89
C GLU A 163 -49.72 21.49 24.26
N HIS A 164 -49.70 20.30 23.64
CA HIS A 164 -48.85 19.19 24.09
C HIS A 164 -47.67 18.87 23.16
N ASN A 165 -47.47 19.62 22.06
CA ASN A 165 -46.36 19.38 21.12
C ASN A 165 -44.96 19.49 21.76
N SER A 166 -44.81 20.31 22.81
CA SER A 166 -43.51 20.62 23.42
C SER A 166 -42.80 19.37 23.98
N ILE A 167 -43.55 18.42 24.54
CA ILE A 167 -43.01 17.16 25.08
C ILE A 167 -42.41 16.32 23.96
N LEU A 168 -43.16 16.14 22.87
CA LEU A 168 -42.66 15.42 21.70
C LEU A 168 -41.48 16.16 21.07
N GLN A 169 -41.50 17.49 21.07
CA GLN A 169 -40.44 18.31 20.48
C GLN A 169 -39.14 18.13 21.24
N GLN A 170 -39.18 18.21 22.57
CA GLN A 170 -38.02 17.96 23.40
C GLN A 170 -37.49 16.52 23.24
N ALA A 171 -38.36 15.52 23.17
CA ALA A 171 -37.95 14.12 22.97
C ALA A 171 -37.27 13.92 21.60
N SER A 172 -37.84 14.50 20.55
CA SER A 172 -37.29 14.47 19.18
C SER A 172 -35.95 15.21 19.08
N GLU A 173 -35.84 16.39 19.70
CA GLU A 173 -34.59 17.17 19.76
C GLU A 173 -33.49 16.41 20.50
N ARG A 174 -33.82 15.73 21.62
CA ARG A 174 -32.88 14.86 22.33
C ARG A 174 -32.40 13.69 21.47
N LEU A 175 -33.31 13.05 20.73
CA LEU A 175 -32.95 11.99 19.79
C LEU A 175 -31.99 12.53 18.73
N PHE A 176 -32.32 13.65 18.09
CA PHE A 176 -31.49 14.26 17.05
C PHE A 176 -30.12 14.68 17.57
N ALA A 177 -30.05 15.29 18.75
CA ALA A 177 -28.80 15.69 19.39
C ALA A 177 -27.93 14.47 19.73
N THR A 178 -28.53 13.42 20.29
CA THR A 178 -27.81 12.17 20.64
C THR A 178 -27.29 11.48 19.39
N LEU A 179 -28.13 11.38 18.35
CA LEU A 179 -27.76 10.80 17.06
C LEU A 179 -26.61 11.57 16.40
N ARG A 180 -26.70 12.91 16.30
CA ARG A 180 -25.61 13.74 15.76
C ARG A 180 -24.30 13.57 16.53
N ASN A 181 -24.38 13.48 17.86
CA ASN A 181 -23.19 13.25 18.68
C ASN A 181 -22.60 11.86 18.48
N ASP A 182 -23.42 10.84 18.24
CA ASP A 182 -22.96 9.48 17.94
C ASP A 182 -22.30 9.40 16.57
N VAL A 183 -22.94 9.97 15.54
CA VAL A 183 -22.40 10.07 14.17
C VAL A 183 -21.09 10.85 14.18
N LYS A 184 -21.04 12.02 14.83
CA LYS A 184 -19.83 12.84 14.92
C LYS A 184 -18.68 12.10 15.61
N ARG A 185 -18.94 11.40 16.72
CA ARG A 185 -17.92 10.61 17.43
C ARG A 185 -17.37 9.47 16.57
N ARG A 186 -18.22 8.80 15.78
CA ARG A 186 -17.80 7.76 14.83
C ARG A 186 -16.92 8.35 13.72
N ALA A 187 -17.33 9.48 13.14
CA ALA A 187 -16.56 10.19 12.12
C ALA A 187 -15.19 10.66 12.64
N GLU A 188 -15.12 11.24 13.85
CA GLU A 188 -13.86 11.69 14.46
C GLU A 188 -12.89 10.53 14.71
N ARG A 189 -13.40 9.39 15.19
CA ARG A 189 -12.59 8.16 15.35
C ARG A 189 -12.10 7.64 14.01
N ALA A 190 -12.97 7.58 13.01
CA ALA A 190 -12.61 7.12 11.67
C ALA A 190 -11.53 8.01 11.04
N ASN A 191 -11.68 9.34 11.14
CA ASN A 191 -10.71 10.32 10.66
C ASN A 191 -9.39 10.26 11.46
N GLY A 192 -9.43 9.96 12.75
CA GLY A 192 -8.23 9.72 13.56
C GLY A 192 -7.44 8.51 13.07
N VAL A 193 -8.10 7.36 12.90
CA VAL A 193 -7.47 6.13 12.39
C VAL A 193 -6.93 6.34 10.98
N HIS A 194 -7.68 7.00 10.09
CA HIS A 194 -7.23 7.28 8.73
C HIS A 194 -5.96 8.15 8.71
N ARG A 195 -5.92 9.23 9.51
CA ARG A 195 -4.71 10.07 9.66
C ARG A 195 -3.52 9.27 10.20
N LEU A 196 -3.74 8.37 11.15
CA LEU A 196 -2.69 7.49 11.69
C LEU A 196 -2.17 6.52 10.62
N LEU A 197 -3.05 5.89 9.84
CA LEU A 197 -2.67 4.99 8.74
C LEU A 197 -1.86 5.71 7.66
N LEU A 198 -2.30 6.91 7.25
CA LEU A 198 -1.56 7.75 6.31
C LEU A 198 -0.18 8.18 6.86
N GLY A 199 -0.14 8.61 8.13
CA GLY A 199 1.11 8.96 8.79
C GLY A 199 2.09 7.78 8.86
N LEU A 200 1.60 6.58 9.18
CA LEU A 200 2.39 5.36 9.19
C LEU A 200 2.87 4.97 7.79
N ALA A 201 2.00 5.06 6.78
CA ALA A 201 2.36 4.81 5.38
C ALA A 201 3.51 5.70 4.92
N LEU A 202 3.41 7.00 5.22
CA LEU A 202 4.43 7.99 4.90
C LEU A 202 5.74 7.71 5.63
N LEU A 203 5.67 7.39 6.92
CA LEU A 203 6.85 7.05 7.72
C LEU A 203 7.56 5.81 7.17
N VAL A 204 6.81 4.74 6.85
CA VAL A 204 7.38 3.52 6.25
C VAL A 204 7.98 3.81 4.88
N ALA A 205 7.33 4.64 4.06
CA ALA A 205 7.85 5.03 2.75
C ALA A 205 9.19 5.79 2.88
N VAL A 206 9.28 6.77 3.78
CA VAL A 206 10.52 7.52 4.04
C VAL A 206 11.64 6.62 4.55
N LEU A 207 11.34 5.74 5.51
CA LEU A 207 12.31 4.78 6.05
C LEU A 207 12.81 3.81 4.96
N THR A 208 11.89 3.31 4.13
CA THR A 208 12.23 2.43 3.01
C THR A 208 13.11 3.15 1.99
N MET A 209 12.80 4.42 1.67
CA MET A 209 13.59 5.24 0.77
C MET A 209 15.00 5.50 1.31
N LEU A 210 15.12 5.85 2.60
CA LEU A 210 16.43 6.07 3.24
C LEU A 210 17.25 4.77 3.28
N TRP A 211 16.61 3.64 3.60
CA TRP A 211 17.23 2.33 3.57
C TRP A 211 17.71 1.96 2.16
N PHE A 212 16.86 2.15 1.14
CA PHE A 212 17.17 1.86 -0.26
C PHE A 212 18.33 2.73 -0.77
N TYR A 213 18.33 4.02 -0.43
CA TYR A 213 19.43 4.92 -0.77
C TYR A 213 20.77 4.42 -0.19
N ARG A 214 20.78 4.04 1.09
CA ARG A 214 22.01 3.60 1.79
C ARG A 214 22.49 2.21 1.39
N ARG A 215 21.59 1.27 1.11
CA ARG A 215 21.92 -0.15 0.82
C ARG A 215 22.05 -0.45 -0.67
N VAL A 216 21.43 0.35 -1.54
CA VAL A 216 21.40 0.09 -3.00
C VAL A 216 22.08 1.21 -3.77
N LEU A 217 21.54 2.43 -3.75
CA LEU A 217 22.01 3.52 -4.62
C LEU A 217 23.45 3.93 -4.32
N ARG A 218 23.80 4.10 -3.04
CA ARG A 218 25.15 4.55 -2.65
C ARG A 218 26.24 3.52 -2.99
N PRO A 219 26.13 2.22 -2.65
CA PRO A 219 27.10 1.21 -3.06
C PRO A 219 27.18 1.02 -4.58
N LEU A 220 26.04 1.08 -5.28
CA LEU A 220 26.01 0.98 -6.73
C LEU A 220 26.74 2.14 -7.41
N SER A 221 26.51 3.37 -6.95
CA SER A 221 27.22 4.56 -7.45
C SER A 221 28.74 4.45 -7.22
N GLY A 222 29.15 3.99 -6.04
CA GLY A 222 30.57 3.73 -5.75
C GLY A 222 31.18 2.65 -6.64
N ALA A 223 30.45 1.56 -6.90
CA ALA A 223 30.89 0.52 -7.82
C ALA A 223 31.06 1.04 -9.25
N VAL A 224 30.08 1.80 -9.77
CA VAL A 224 30.14 2.41 -11.10
C VAL A 224 31.35 3.34 -11.24
N GLN A 225 31.63 4.16 -10.23
CA GLN A 225 32.81 5.03 -10.23
C GLN A 225 34.12 4.23 -10.27
N GLY A 226 34.23 3.18 -9.46
CA GLY A 226 35.39 2.29 -9.46
C GLY A 226 35.58 1.55 -10.78
N PHE A 227 34.50 1.09 -11.40
CA PHE A 227 34.53 0.43 -12.72
C PHE A 227 35.04 1.39 -13.80
N ARG A 228 34.64 2.66 -13.76
CA ARG A 228 35.14 3.69 -14.69
C ARG A 228 36.64 3.94 -14.53
N GLN A 229 37.20 3.88 -13.32
CA GLN A 229 38.64 4.06 -13.12
C GLN A 229 39.44 2.93 -13.75
N VAL A 230 39.02 1.68 -13.54
CA VAL A 230 39.65 0.52 -14.17
C VAL A 230 39.51 0.56 -15.69
N ALA A 231 38.31 0.91 -16.20
CA ALA A 231 38.08 1.05 -17.64
C ALA A 231 38.96 2.12 -18.29
N ASN A 232 39.34 3.17 -17.54
CA ASN A 232 40.25 4.22 -17.99
C ASN A 232 41.74 3.82 -17.91
N GLY A 233 42.07 2.57 -17.58
CA GLY A 233 43.42 2.02 -17.65
C GLY A 233 44.17 1.89 -16.32
N ASP A 234 43.54 2.23 -15.19
CA ASP A 234 44.09 1.93 -13.85
C ASP A 234 43.65 0.53 -13.39
N PHE A 235 44.31 -0.50 -13.95
CA PHE A 235 44.04 -1.89 -13.60
C PHE A 235 44.55 -2.29 -12.20
N SER A 236 45.30 -1.42 -11.52
CA SER A 236 45.70 -1.59 -10.12
C SER A 236 44.59 -1.23 -9.13
N HIS A 237 43.60 -0.42 -9.55
CA HIS A 237 42.49 -0.02 -8.69
C HIS A 237 41.57 -1.20 -8.34
N ARG A 238 41.13 -1.29 -7.09
CA ARG A 238 40.19 -2.31 -6.60
C ARG A 238 38.99 -1.64 -5.95
N VAL A 239 37.80 -2.08 -6.36
CA VAL A 239 36.55 -1.55 -5.81
C VAL A 239 36.25 -2.24 -4.48
N ALA A 240 36.01 -1.46 -3.42
CA ALA A 240 35.76 -2.00 -2.09
C ALA A 240 34.44 -2.81 -2.02
N ILE A 241 34.51 -4.04 -1.53
CA ILE A 241 33.34 -4.90 -1.30
C ILE A 241 32.66 -4.47 0.01
N GLN A 242 31.62 -3.64 -0.09
CA GLN A 242 30.92 -3.10 1.09
C GLN A 242 29.85 -4.04 1.66
N HIS A 243 29.31 -4.95 0.84
CA HIS A 243 28.13 -5.74 1.18
C HIS A 243 28.25 -7.17 0.64
N ASN A 244 27.76 -8.17 1.39
CA ASN A 244 27.70 -9.56 0.94
C ASN A 244 26.34 -9.86 0.27
N ASN A 245 26.06 -9.15 -0.81
CA ASN A 245 24.84 -9.27 -1.62
C ASN A 245 25.19 -9.30 -3.11
N GLU A 246 24.18 -9.22 -3.98
CA GLU A 246 24.33 -9.25 -5.45
C GLU A 246 25.27 -8.14 -5.97
N ILE A 247 25.27 -6.95 -5.35
CA ILE A 247 26.19 -5.86 -5.69
C ILE A 247 27.63 -6.24 -5.29
N GLY A 248 27.82 -6.81 -4.09
CA GLY A 248 29.12 -7.30 -3.66
C GLY A 248 29.67 -8.42 -4.54
N SER A 249 28.80 -9.34 -4.97
CA SER A 249 29.17 -10.40 -5.90
C SER A 249 29.59 -9.83 -7.25
N LEU A 250 28.90 -8.80 -7.75
CA LEU A 250 29.28 -8.10 -8.98
C LEU A 250 30.65 -7.44 -8.85
N VAL A 251 30.90 -6.73 -7.74
CA VAL A 251 32.18 -6.10 -7.44
C VAL A 251 33.30 -7.13 -7.35
N LEU A 252 33.04 -8.28 -6.71
CA LEU A 252 34.02 -9.36 -6.58
C LEU A 252 34.40 -9.95 -7.94
N SER A 253 33.41 -10.29 -8.78
CA SER A 253 33.65 -10.79 -10.14
C SER A 253 34.39 -9.75 -11.00
N PHE A 254 34.08 -8.47 -10.84
CA PHE A 254 34.77 -7.39 -11.54
C PHE A 254 36.23 -7.25 -11.10
N ASN A 255 36.51 -7.27 -9.79
CA ASN A 255 37.88 -7.18 -9.29
C ASN A 255 38.74 -8.36 -9.77
N GLN A 256 38.19 -9.58 -9.82
CA GLN A 256 38.89 -10.75 -10.38
C GLN A 256 39.22 -10.58 -11.87
N LEU A 257 38.33 -9.94 -12.64
CA LEU A 257 38.61 -9.57 -14.03
C LEU A 257 39.75 -8.54 -14.11
N SER A 258 39.72 -7.51 -13.27
CA SER A 258 40.78 -6.50 -13.19
C SER A 258 42.14 -7.09 -12.81
N ASP A 259 42.18 -8.07 -11.90
CA ASP A 259 43.40 -8.81 -11.54
C ASP A 259 44.02 -9.50 -12.77
N ARG A 260 43.20 -10.15 -13.60
CA ARG A 260 43.65 -10.82 -14.83
C ARG A 260 44.16 -9.82 -15.87
N LEU A 261 43.49 -8.67 -16.02
CA LEU A 261 43.91 -7.62 -16.94
C LEU A 261 45.23 -6.97 -16.51
N ASP A 262 45.42 -6.72 -15.21
CA ASP A 262 46.68 -6.20 -14.67
C ASP A 262 47.83 -7.19 -14.86
N ALA A 263 47.59 -8.49 -14.61
CA ALA A 263 48.58 -9.54 -14.86
C ALA A 263 48.98 -9.62 -16.34
N LEU A 264 48.01 -9.59 -17.26
CA LEU A 264 48.25 -9.56 -18.71
C LEU A 264 49.04 -8.31 -19.13
N ARG A 265 48.70 -7.14 -18.59
CA ARG A 265 49.44 -5.90 -18.88
C ARG A 265 50.90 -6.00 -18.40
N ARG A 266 51.14 -6.48 -17.19
CA ARG A 266 52.50 -6.67 -16.66
C ARG A 266 53.32 -7.66 -17.49
N LEU A 267 52.69 -8.72 -17.96
CA LEU A 267 53.29 -9.67 -18.88
C LEU A 267 53.71 -8.95 -20.17
N LEU A 268 52.80 -8.24 -20.83
CA LEU A 268 53.08 -7.51 -22.08
C LEU A 268 54.20 -6.48 -21.89
N THR A 269 54.14 -5.65 -20.84
CA THR A 269 55.19 -4.65 -20.57
C THR A 269 56.54 -5.30 -20.25
N GLY A 270 56.55 -6.43 -19.53
CA GLY A 270 57.79 -7.17 -19.26
C GLY A 270 58.38 -7.84 -20.51
N LEU A 271 57.55 -8.25 -21.47
CA LEU A 271 58.00 -8.73 -22.78
C LEU A 271 58.59 -7.60 -23.63
N GLU A 272 57.95 -6.43 -23.67
CA GLU A 272 58.45 -5.26 -24.41
C GLU A 272 59.77 -4.71 -23.84
N GLN A 273 59.97 -4.81 -22.53
CA GLN A 273 61.20 -4.36 -21.85
C GLN A 273 62.31 -5.43 -21.82
N GLY A 274 62.00 -6.68 -22.16
CA GLY A 274 62.97 -7.77 -22.26
C GLY A 274 63.93 -7.52 -23.42
N ALA A 275 65.10 -6.94 -23.12
CA ALA A 275 66.13 -6.68 -24.13
C ALA A 275 66.88 -7.95 -24.57
N ASP A 276 66.75 -9.06 -23.82
CA ASP A 276 67.34 -10.35 -24.15
C ASP A 276 66.38 -11.54 -23.92
N LEU A 277 66.75 -12.71 -24.44
CA LEU A 277 65.97 -13.93 -24.33
C LEU A 277 65.83 -14.41 -22.85
N GLU A 278 66.81 -14.13 -21.99
CA GLU A 278 66.81 -14.54 -20.57
C GLU A 278 65.73 -13.82 -19.77
N SER A 279 65.69 -12.50 -19.89
CA SER A 279 64.77 -11.59 -19.21
C SER A 279 63.33 -11.81 -19.68
N THR A 280 63.15 -12.06 -20.97
CA THR A 280 61.85 -12.42 -21.57
C THR A 280 61.34 -13.75 -20.99
N LEU A 281 62.19 -14.78 -20.94
CA LEU A 281 61.83 -16.08 -20.38
C LEU A 281 61.55 -16.04 -18.88
N GLN A 282 62.33 -15.27 -18.11
CA GLN A 282 62.07 -15.07 -16.69
C GLN A 282 60.73 -14.35 -16.44
N THR A 283 60.41 -13.36 -17.27
CA THR A 283 59.13 -12.63 -17.19
C THR A 283 57.95 -13.56 -17.45
N LEU A 284 58.04 -14.39 -18.50
CA LEU A 284 57.05 -15.41 -18.82
C LEU A 284 56.90 -16.41 -17.67
N ALA A 285 58.01 -16.96 -17.16
CA ALA A 285 57.98 -17.95 -16.09
C ALA A 285 57.41 -17.44 -14.76
N ARG A 286 57.56 -16.14 -14.46
CA ARG A 286 56.96 -15.53 -13.25
C ARG A 286 55.49 -15.16 -13.42
N SER A 287 55.09 -14.77 -14.63
CA SER A 287 53.76 -14.17 -14.87
C SER A 287 52.74 -15.19 -15.39
N LEU A 288 53.16 -16.16 -16.22
CA LEU A 288 52.26 -17.17 -16.79
C LEU A 288 51.53 -18.03 -15.75
N PRO A 289 52.15 -18.49 -14.63
CA PRO A 289 51.48 -19.37 -13.67
C PRO A 289 50.19 -18.78 -13.08
N SER A 290 50.08 -17.44 -13.05
CA SER A 290 48.88 -16.73 -12.59
C SER A 290 47.72 -16.74 -13.60
N LEU A 291 48.00 -17.05 -14.86
CA LEU A 291 47.05 -17.03 -15.98
C LEU A 291 46.75 -18.45 -16.49
N ILE A 292 47.78 -19.29 -16.60
CA ILE A 292 47.72 -20.67 -17.10
C ILE A 292 48.69 -21.51 -16.23
N PRO A 293 48.29 -22.70 -15.75
CA PRO A 293 49.23 -23.59 -15.07
C PRO A 293 50.31 -24.03 -16.05
N VAL A 294 51.56 -23.63 -15.79
CA VAL A 294 52.72 -23.96 -16.61
C VAL A 294 53.83 -24.44 -15.70
N ASP A 295 54.19 -25.72 -15.84
CA ASP A 295 55.20 -26.39 -15.02
C ASP A 295 56.62 -26.19 -15.61
N TRP A 296 56.71 -25.95 -16.93
CA TRP A 296 57.98 -25.85 -17.63
C TRP A 296 57.89 -24.97 -18.89
N ILE A 297 58.90 -24.11 -19.09
CA ILE A 297 59.04 -23.24 -20.28
C ILE A 297 60.45 -23.42 -20.83
N GLY A 298 60.59 -23.77 -22.10
CA GLY A 298 61.89 -23.91 -22.78
C GLY A 298 61.90 -23.25 -24.16
N VAL A 299 63.06 -22.73 -24.56
CA VAL A 299 63.29 -22.19 -25.90
C VAL A 299 64.21 -23.11 -26.68
N LEU A 300 63.69 -23.60 -27.80
CA LEU A 300 64.38 -24.47 -28.74
C LEU A 300 64.74 -23.66 -30.00
N VAL A 301 66.02 -23.65 -30.35
CA VAL A 301 66.52 -22.97 -31.56
C VAL A 301 67.02 -24.01 -32.54
N ARG A 302 66.62 -23.90 -33.81
CA ARG A 302 67.11 -24.76 -34.87
C ARG A 302 68.48 -24.29 -35.35
N GLY A 303 69.49 -25.12 -35.18
CA GLY A 303 70.83 -24.87 -35.69
C GLY A 303 70.91 -25.06 -37.22
N PRO A 304 71.98 -24.54 -37.86
CA PRO A 304 72.20 -24.68 -39.31
C PRO A 304 72.34 -26.14 -39.78
N GLU A 305 72.64 -27.07 -38.87
CA GLU A 305 72.74 -28.51 -39.12
C GLU A 305 71.38 -29.24 -39.07
N GLY A 306 70.27 -28.51 -38.90
CA GLY A 306 68.92 -29.07 -38.85
C GLY A 306 68.47 -29.58 -37.49
N ARG A 307 69.38 -29.70 -36.51
CA ARG A 307 69.11 -30.11 -35.12
C ARG A 307 68.51 -28.99 -34.28
N PHE A 308 67.69 -29.35 -33.29
CA PHE A 308 67.13 -28.41 -32.31
C PHE A 308 67.99 -28.40 -31.04
N HIS A 309 68.40 -27.21 -30.63
CA HIS A 309 69.15 -26.98 -29.40
C HIS A 309 68.23 -26.32 -28.38
N LEU A 310 68.13 -26.92 -27.19
CA LEU A 310 67.50 -26.24 -26.06
C LEU A 310 68.46 -25.15 -25.59
N GLU A 311 68.11 -23.89 -25.85
CA GLU A 311 68.95 -22.76 -25.51
C GLU A 311 68.82 -22.42 -24.02
N LYS A 312 67.58 -22.34 -23.52
CA LYS A 312 67.26 -22.06 -22.12
C LYS A 312 65.96 -22.74 -21.70
N ALA A 313 65.87 -23.09 -20.42
CA ALA A 313 64.66 -23.62 -19.81
C ALA A 313 64.47 -23.10 -18.38
N LEU A 314 63.22 -22.84 -18.00
CA LEU A 314 62.80 -22.57 -16.64
C LEU A 314 61.77 -23.59 -16.20
N SER A 315 61.88 -24.02 -14.95
CA SER A 315 60.90 -24.86 -14.26
C SER A 315 60.54 -24.19 -12.94
N ASP A 316 59.25 -24.08 -12.64
CA ASP A 316 58.73 -23.41 -11.43
C ASP A 316 59.36 -22.01 -11.17
N GLY A 317 59.56 -21.23 -12.23
CA GLY A 317 60.09 -19.87 -12.13
C GLY A 317 61.60 -19.77 -11.85
N LYS A 318 62.34 -20.89 -11.83
CA LYS A 318 63.80 -20.91 -11.67
C LYS A 318 64.51 -21.40 -12.93
N PRO A 319 65.74 -20.90 -13.23
CA PRO A 319 66.56 -21.46 -14.29
C PRO A 319 66.76 -22.95 -14.04
N HIS A 320 66.30 -23.78 -14.96
CA HIS A 320 66.48 -25.21 -14.86
C HIS A 320 67.81 -25.55 -15.54
N ALA A 321 68.79 -25.99 -14.73
CA ALA A 321 70.12 -26.36 -15.21
C ALA A 321 70.07 -27.70 -15.94
N ILE A 322 69.43 -27.72 -17.10
CA ILE A 322 69.59 -28.80 -18.05
C ILE A 322 70.84 -28.46 -18.87
N GLY A 323 71.78 -29.40 -19.00
CA GLY A 323 72.93 -29.22 -19.89
C GLY A 323 72.48 -28.93 -21.33
N LYS A 324 73.41 -28.51 -22.21
CA LYS A 324 73.13 -28.33 -23.65
C LYS A 324 72.61 -29.64 -24.25
N LEU A 325 71.29 -29.80 -24.34
CA LEU A 325 70.65 -30.92 -25.00
C LEU A 325 70.38 -30.54 -26.45
N SER A 326 70.92 -31.33 -27.37
CA SER A 326 70.70 -31.21 -28.81
C SER A 326 69.92 -32.43 -29.24
N PHE A 327 68.77 -32.21 -29.87
CA PHE A 327 67.85 -33.26 -30.27
C PHE A 327 67.77 -33.34 -31.78
N ASP A 328 67.72 -34.57 -32.28
CA ASP A 328 67.32 -34.85 -33.66
C ASP A 328 65.78 -34.83 -33.72
N PRO A 329 65.16 -34.04 -34.60
CA PRO A 329 63.70 -34.01 -34.69
C PRO A 329 63.11 -35.31 -35.24
N GLU A 330 63.90 -36.13 -35.95
CA GLU A 330 63.41 -37.34 -36.62
C GLU A 330 62.67 -38.30 -35.66
N LYS A 331 61.40 -38.58 -35.96
CA LYS A 331 60.49 -39.46 -35.19
C LYS A 331 60.12 -38.93 -33.79
N THR A 332 60.21 -37.63 -33.57
CA THR A 332 59.75 -37.02 -32.32
C THR A 332 58.37 -36.41 -32.50
N LEU A 333 57.61 -36.32 -31.40
CA LEU A 333 56.34 -35.57 -31.36
C LEU A 333 56.53 -34.11 -31.81
N LEU A 334 57.73 -33.56 -31.65
CA LEU A 334 58.08 -32.20 -32.06
C LEU A 334 58.07 -32.03 -33.59
N GLU A 335 58.56 -33.02 -34.34
CA GLU A 335 58.53 -33.01 -35.81
C GLU A 335 57.08 -33.07 -36.35
N GLU A 336 56.22 -33.83 -35.68
CA GLU A 336 54.81 -33.97 -36.03
C GLU A 336 54.03 -32.67 -35.77
N CYS A 337 54.27 -32.00 -34.63
CA CYS A 337 53.70 -30.68 -34.33
C CYS A 337 54.19 -29.59 -35.30
N ILE A 338 55.47 -29.59 -35.69
CA ILE A 338 56.04 -28.61 -36.62
C ILE A 338 55.46 -28.77 -38.03
N ASN A 339 55.30 -30.00 -38.51
CA ASN A 339 54.76 -30.28 -39.84
C ASN A 339 53.26 -29.96 -39.92
N ASN A 340 52.51 -30.18 -38.83
CA ASN A 340 51.05 -30.00 -38.80
C ASN A 340 50.60 -28.63 -38.26
N ARG A 341 51.49 -27.83 -37.66
CA ARG A 341 51.20 -26.53 -37.00
C ARG A 341 50.16 -26.62 -35.87
N GLU A 342 50.04 -27.78 -35.24
CA GLU A 342 49.16 -28.00 -34.08
C GLU A 342 50.00 -28.35 -32.84
N PRO A 343 49.63 -27.84 -31.66
CA PRO A 343 50.41 -28.01 -30.42
C PRO A 343 50.43 -29.44 -29.89
#